data_AF-A0A6B3BD97-F1
#
_entry.id   AF-A0A6B3BD97-F1
#
_cell.length_a   1.000
_cell.length_b   1.000
_cell.length_c   1.000
_cell.angle_alpha   90.00
_cell.angle_beta   90.00
_cell.angle_gamma   90.00
#
_symmetry.space_group_name_H-M   'P 1'
#
loop_
_entity.id
_entity.type
_entity.pdbx_description
1 polymer ?
#
loop_
_entity_poly.entity_id
_entity_poly.type
_entity_poly.pdbx_seq_one_letter_code
_entity_poly.pdbx_strand_id
1 'polypeptide(L)'
;MAVVPVVLAAAAVVGLRWNDARGPAPADFTVARAAATDSGTGSAYRVEVEEGSGLDADKAAAVVAHILAAPRGWSHHGEHRFRQVAQGQAGLVIRIATPETTDRVCGESGLDTHGEVNCRVGKVVMVNLKRWQQGSPEFDGPLGEYRALIINHEVGHWLGHGHETCPGKGRPAPAMMQQIDGLKGCVANAWPYDSEGAYLGGPPVP
;
A
#
# COMPACT_ATOMS: atom_id res chain seq x y z
N MET A 1 -10.29 17.33 82.40
CA MET A 1 -10.76 17.26 81.01
C MET A 1 -9.61 17.71 80.12
N ALA A 2 -8.98 16.79 79.39
CA ALA A 2 -7.93 17.11 78.42
C ALA A 2 -8.27 16.36 77.14
N VAL A 3 -8.54 17.11 76.07
CA VAL A 3 -8.91 16.60 74.75
C VAL A 3 -7.62 16.45 73.96
N VAL A 4 -7.25 15.23 73.60
CA VAL A 4 -6.12 14.95 72.70
C VAL A 4 -6.65 15.03 71.26
N PRO A 5 -6.07 15.85 70.37
CA PRO A 5 -6.51 15.90 68.99
C PRO A 5 -5.96 14.69 68.23
N VAL A 6 -6.87 13.92 67.62
CA VAL A 6 -6.51 12.87 66.66
C VAL A 6 -6.17 13.55 65.34
N VAL A 7 -4.88 13.56 64.97
CA VAL A 7 -4.43 13.99 63.65
C VAL A 7 -4.60 12.81 62.70
N LEU A 8 -5.61 12.86 61.84
CA LEU A 8 -5.78 11.94 60.71
C LEU A 8 -4.76 12.30 59.63
N ALA A 9 -3.70 11.52 59.51
CA ALA A 9 -2.80 11.56 58.36
C ALA A 9 -3.48 10.86 57.17
N ALA A 10 -3.89 11.63 56.17
CA ALA A 10 -4.33 11.08 54.89
C ALA A 10 -3.13 10.47 54.15
N ALA A 11 -3.10 9.15 54.03
CA ALA A 11 -2.15 8.48 53.15
C ALA A 11 -2.52 8.80 51.69
N ALA A 12 -1.66 9.53 50.99
CA ALA A 12 -1.79 9.72 49.55
C ALA A 12 -1.52 8.37 48.87
N VAL A 13 -2.56 7.74 48.32
CA VAL A 13 -2.39 6.62 47.40
C VAL A 13 -1.85 7.22 46.10
N VAL A 14 -0.54 7.10 45.89
CA VAL A 14 0.06 7.33 44.57
C VAL A 14 -0.44 6.22 43.67
N GLY A 15 -1.59 6.46 43.03
CA GLY A 15 -2.04 5.61 41.92
C GLY A 15 -0.97 5.70 40.83
N LEU A 16 -0.30 4.58 40.56
CA LEU A 16 0.51 4.43 39.36
C LEU A 16 -0.41 4.70 38.17
N ARG A 17 -0.30 5.90 37.59
CA ARG A 17 -0.83 6.16 36.26
C ARG A 17 0.07 5.45 35.28
N TRP A 18 -0.36 4.29 34.79
CA TRP A 18 0.17 3.73 33.56
C TRP A 18 -0.23 4.68 32.43
N ASN A 19 0.65 5.63 32.10
CA ASN A 19 0.64 6.22 30.78
C ASN A 19 1.13 5.15 29.81
N ASP A 20 0.24 4.30 29.30
CA ASP A 20 0.50 3.60 28.04
C ASP A 20 0.39 4.64 26.91
N ALA A 21 1.44 5.47 26.81
CA ALA A 21 1.72 6.32 25.65
C ALA A 21 2.41 5.52 24.52
N ARG A 22 2.41 4.18 24.63
CA ARG A 22 2.79 3.31 23.51
C ARG A 22 1.55 3.20 22.65
N GLY A 23 1.57 3.86 21.49
CA GLY A 23 0.66 3.51 20.40
C GLY A 23 0.69 2.00 20.14
N PRO A 24 -0.28 1.47 19.38
CA PRO A 24 -0.32 0.04 19.07
C PRO A 24 1.05 -0.44 18.60
N ALA A 25 1.45 -1.64 19.05
CA ALA A 25 2.74 -2.21 18.71
C ALA A 25 2.93 -2.23 17.18
N PRO A 26 4.18 -2.09 16.69
CA PRO A 26 4.46 -2.27 15.27
C PRO A 26 3.90 -3.61 14.78
N ALA A 27 3.26 -3.60 13.60
CA ALA A 27 2.75 -4.81 12.99
C ALA A 27 3.90 -5.73 12.53
N ASP A 28 3.72 -7.03 12.75
CA ASP A 28 4.62 -8.06 12.25
C ASP A 28 4.24 -8.45 10.80
N PHE A 29 5.24 -8.86 10.02
CA PHE A 29 5.08 -9.15 8.59
C PHE A 29 5.73 -10.47 8.19
N THR A 30 4.96 -11.29 7.47
CA THR A 30 5.49 -12.45 6.75
C THR A 30 6.04 -12.03 5.39
N VAL A 31 7.31 -12.35 5.13
CA VAL A 31 7.96 -12.13 3.84
C VAL A 31 7.69 -13.31 2.91
N ALA A 32 7.24 -13.03 1.68
CA ALA A 32 7.06 -14.04 0.64
C ALA A 32 8.40 -14.57 0.12
N ARG A 33 8.50 -15.88 -0.09
CA ARG A 33 9.74 -16.60 -0.41
C ARG A 33 9.67 -17.47 -1.67
N ALA A 34 8.49 -17.96 -2.07
CA ALA A 34 8.37 -19.02 -3.06
C ALA A 34 9.03 -18.73 -4.42
N ALA A 35 8.97 -17.48 -4.89
CA ALA A 35 9.55 -17.04 -6.16
C ALA A 35 10.83 -16.20 -6.01
N ALA A 36 11.38 -16.10 -4.79
CA ALA A 36 12.54 -15.26 -4.54
C ALA A 36 13.83 -15.86 -5.11
N THR A 37 14.70 -15.01 -5.68
CA THR A 37 16.03 -15.39 -6.16
C THR A 37 17.08 -14.35 -5.78
N ASP A 38 18.21 -14.81 -5.27
CA ASP A 38 19.36 -13.96 -4.94
C ASP A 38 20.16 -13.53 -6.18
N SER A 39 19.91 -14.17 -7.32
CA SER A 39 20.58 -13.91 -8.60
C SER A 39 19.61 -13.46 -9.69
N GLY A 40 20.11 -12.73 -10.68
CA GLY A 40 19.34 -12.20 -11.81
C GLY A 40 19.37 -10.68 -11.89
N THR A 41 18.89 -10.15 -13.02
CA THR A 41 18.85 -8.70 -13.28
C THR A 41 17.51 -8.10 -12.91
N GLY A 42 17.47 -6.78 -12.69
CA GLY A 42 16.25 -6.03 -12.39
C GLY A 42 16.22 -5.45 -10.97
N SER A 43 15.26 -4.57 -10.76
CA SER A 43 14.98 -3.92 -9.48
C SER A 43 14.56 -4.96 -8.45
N ALA A 44 15.35 -5.09 -7.39
CA ALA A 44 15.06 -6.01 -6.29
C ALA A 44 13.82 -5.51 -5.53
N TYR A 45 12.75 -6.32 -5.55
CA TYR A 45 11.52 -6.04 -4.80
C TYR A 45 11.22 -7.15 -3.80
N ARG A 46 10.42 -6.81 -2.79
CA ARG A 46 9.94 -7.75 -1.77
C ARG A 46 8.45 -7.61 -1.60
N VAL A 47 7.79 -8.73 -1.33
CA VAL A 47 6.38 -8.74 -0.93
C VAL A 47 6.30 -9.17 0.53
N GLU A 48 5.62 -8.34 1.31
CA GLU A 48 5.38 -8.55 2.74
C GLU A 48 3.87 -8.48 2.99
N VAL A 49 3.39 -9.34 3.88
CA VAL A 49 1.97 -9.41 4.25
C VAL A 49 1.89 -9.36 5.77
N GLU A 50 1.03 -8.48 6.29
CA GLU A 50 0.82 -8.35 7.73
C GLU A 50 0.31 -9.66 8.33
N GLU A 51 0.91 -10.06 9.45
CA GLU A 51 0.46 -11.24 10.20
C GLU A 51 -0.95 -11.04 10.74
N GLY A 52 -1.78 -12.08 10.69
CA GLY A 52 -3.19 -11.99 11.08
C GLY A 52 -4.12 -11.36 10.02
N SER A 53 -3.61 -10.90 8.87
CA SER A 53 -4.43 -10.38 7.76
C SER A 53 -5.31 -11.44 7.07
N GLY A 54 -5.03 -12.72 7.29
CA GLY A 54 -5.68 -13.84 6.61
C GLY A 54 -5.21 -14.07 5.17
N LEU A 55 -4.18 -13.35 4.71
CA LEU A 55 -3.55 -13.57 3.41
C LEU A 55 -2.34 -14.50 3.52
N ASP A 56 -2.12 -15.29 2.47
CA ASP A 56 -0.90 -16.04 2.26
C ASP A 56 0.10 -15.18 1.48
N ALA A 57 1.30 -14.98 2.05
CA ALA A 57 2.31 -14.09 1.49
C ALA A 57 2.80 -14.54 0.09
N ASP A 58 2.96 -15.85 -0.12
CA ASP A 58 3.46 -16.38 -1.40
C ASP A 58 2.39 -16.29 -2.50
N LYS A 59 1.12 -16.51 -2.16
CA LYS A 59 0.00 -16.30 -3.10
C LYS A 59 -0.17 -14.83 -3.45
N ALA A 60 -0.04 -13.92 -2.48
CA ALA A 60 -0.07 -12.49 -2.75
C ALA A 60 1.11 -12.08 -3.65
N ALA A 61 2.31 -12.60 -3.39
CA ALA A 61 3.49 -12.32 -4.20
C ALA A 61 3.36 -12.85 -5.63
N ALA A 62 2.72 -13.99 -5.85
CA ALA A 62 2.45 -14.51 -7.19
C ALA A 62 1.54 -13.56 -8.00
N VAL A 63 0.54 -12.94 -7.36
CA VAL A 63 -0.32 -11.93 -8.01
C VAL A 63 0.50 -10.68 -8.36
N VAL A 64 1.30 -10.18 -7.41
CA VAL A 64 2.17 -9.02 -7.64
C VAL A 64 3.17 -9.29 -8.77
N ALA A 65 3.80 -10.46 -8.79
CA ALA A 65 4.73 -10.86 -9.84
C ALA A 65 4.07 -10.87 -11.22
N HIS A 66 2.83 -11.37 -11.32
CA HIS A 66 2.07 -11.36 -12.57
C HIS A 66 1.81 -9.93 -13.07
N ILE A 67 1.43 -9.01 -12.18
CA ILE A 67 1.18 -7.60 -12.52
C ILE A 67 2.48 -6.92 -12.96
N LEU A 68 3.57 -7.08 -12.20
CA LEU A 68 4.86 -6.46 -12.50
C LEU A 68 5.50 -6.98 -13.78
N ALA A 69 5.18 -8.21 -14.21
CA ALA A 69 5.66 -8.79 -15.45
C ALA A 69 4.76 -8.51 -16.66
N ALA A 70 3.51 -8.06 -16.44
CA ALA A 70 2.53 -7.91 -17.51
C ALA A 70 2.99 -6.91 -18.59
N PRO A 71 2.86 -7.22 -19.89
CA PRO A 71 3.28 -6.31 -20.98
C PRO A 71 2.59 -4.94 -20.95
N ARG A 72 1.34 -4.91 -20.47
CA ARG A 72 0.54 -3.69 -20.28
C ARG A 72 0.91 -2.92 -19.00
N GLY A 73 1.67 -3.54 -18.11
CA GLY A 73 2.20 -2.96 -16.87
C GLY A 73 3.55 -2.30 -17.09
N TRP A 74 4.22 -1.96 -15.99
CA TRP A 74 5.51 -1.29 -16.06
C TRP A 74 6.64 -2.16 -16.62
N SER A 75 6.50 -3.48 -16.78
CA SER A 75 7.57 -4.23 -17.45
C SER A 75 7.84 -3.71 -18.86
N HIS A 76 6.81 -3.22 -19.53
CA HIS A 76 6.80 -2.61 -20.86
C HIS A 76 7.87 -3.21 -21.79
N HIS A 77 7.68 -4.48 -22.16
CA HIS A 77 8.59 -5.23 -23.04
C HIS A 77 10.07 -5.28 -22.57
N GLY A 78 10.30 -5.21 -21.26
CA GLY A 78 11.62 -5.34 -20.64
C GLY A 78 12.29 -4.01 -20.29
N GLU A 79 11.62 -2.88 -20.51
CA GLU A 79 12.06 -1.55 -20.04
C GLU A 79 12.33 -1.57 -18.53
N HIS A 80 11.37 -2.08 -17.76
CA HIS A 80 11.56 -2.37 -16.34
C HIS A 80 11.58 -3.87 -16.09
N ARG A 81 12.55 -4.31 -15.28
CA ARG A 81 12.64 -5.69 -14.82
C ARG A 81 12.57 -5.71 -13.30
N PHE A 82 11.74 -6.59 -12.75
CA PHE A 82 11.53 -6.73 -11.33
C PHE A 82 12.00 -8.12 -10.89
N ARG A 83 12.74 -8.18 -9.78
CA ARG A 83 13.27 -9.43 -9.22
C ARG A 83 12.87 -9.57 -7.76
N GLN A 84 12.12 -10.61 -7.43
CA GLN A 84 11.72 -10.86 -6.05
C GLN A 84 12.93 -11.32 -5.23
N VAL A 85 13.09 -10.73 -4.05
CA VAL A 85 14.07 -11.14 -3.03
C VAL A 85 13.37 -11.38 -1.69
N ALA A 86 13.77 -12.44 -1.00
CA ALA A 86 13.27 -12.75 0.35
C ALA A 86 14.20 -12.24 1.45
N GLN A 87 15.50 -12.09 1.14
CA GLN A 87 16.54 -11.65 2.06
C GLN A 87 17.35 -10.50 1.44
N GLY A 88 18.31 -9.94 2.19
CA GLY A 88 19.15 -8.84 1.72
C GLY A 88 18.41 -7.50 1.59
N GLN A 89 18.94 -6.58 0.79
CA GLN A 89 18.30 -5.28 0.54
C GLN A 89 17.30 -5.37 -0.62
N ALA A 90 16.09 -4.84 -0.42
CA ALA A 90 15.13 -4.57 -1.48
C ALA A 90 14.99 -3.05 -1.67
N GLY A 91 15.02 -2.61 -2.93
CA GLY A 91 14.83 -1.21 -3.34
C GLY A 91 13.37 -0.82 -3.50
N LEU A 92 12.48 -1.80 -3.59
CA LEU A 92 11.03 -1.68 -3.56
C LEU A 92 10.47 -2.71 -2.56
N VAL A 93 9.60 -2.29 -1.64
CA VAL A 93 8.92 -3.20 -0.71
C VAL A 93 7.42 -2.99 -0.88
N ILE A 94 6.71 -3.99 -1.38
CA ILE A 94 5.25 -3.99 -1.51
C ILE A 94 4.70 -4.70 -0.28
N ARG A 95 3.97 -3.97 0.54
CA ARG A 95 3.49 -4.42 1.85
C ARG A 95 1.98 -4.36 1.90
N ILE A 96 1.32 -5.50 2.05
CA ILE A 96 -0.13 -5.57 2.20
C ILE A 96 -0.47 -5.61 3.69
N ALA A 97 -1.24 -4.62 4.15
CA ALA A 97 -1.52 -4.43 5.57
C ALA A 97 -2.96 -3.94 5.78
N THR A 98 -3.50 -4.21 6.96
CA THR A 98 -4.77 -3.69 7.49
C THR A 98 -4.88 -2.17 7.31
N PRO A 99 -6.11 -1.63 7.23
CA PRO A 99 -6.33 -0.18 7.18
C PRO A 99 -5.60 0.55 8.30
N GLU A 100 -5.65 0.05 9.53
CA GLU A 100 -5.03 0.67 10.70
C GLU A 100 -3.50 0.73 10.59
N THR A 101 -2.87 -0.35 10.13
CA THR A 101 -1.42 -0.37 9.90
C THR A 101 -1.03 0.51 8.72
N THR A 102 -1.86 0.56 7.68
CA THR A 102 -1.65 1.44 6.52
C THR A 102 -1.69 2.91 6.94
N ASP A 103 -2.74 3.34 7.62
CA ASP A 103 -2.92 4.71 8.12
C ASP A 103 -1.74 5.16 8.98
N ARG A 104 -1.28 4.29 9.90
CA ARG A 104 -0.13 4.58 10.75
C ARG A 104 1.15 4.81 9.93
N VAL A 105 1.47 3.89 9.01
CA VAL A 105 2.71 3.95 8.22
C VAL A 105 2.68 5.13 7.24
N CYS A 106 1.56 5.35 6.56
CA CYS A 106 1.38 6.48 5.64
C CYS A 106 1.44 7.82 6.40
N GLY A 107 0.87 7.87 7.61
CA GLY A 107 0.89 9.03 8.50
C GLY A 107 2.29 9.45 8.96
N GLU A 108 3.27 8.54 8.98
CA GLU A 108 4.68 8.89 9.23
C GLU A 108 5.25 9.87 8.17
N SER A 109 4.64 9.91 6.99
CA SER A 109 4.95 10.88 5.92
C SER A 109 3.92 12.01 5.79
N GLY A 110 3.02 12.16 6.77
CA GLY A 110 1.99 13.19 6.78
C GLY A 110 0.80 12.92 5.86
N LEU A 111 0.61 11.68 5.40
CA LEU A 111 -0.53 11.28 4.57
C LEU A 111 -1.68 10.79 5.46
N ASP A 112 -2.89 11.24 5.16
CA ASP A 112 -4.12 10.73 5.79
C ASP A 112 -4.86 9.85 4.78
N THR A 113 -4.84 8.54 5.02
CA THR A 113 -5.46 7.56 4.12
C THR A 113 -6.90 7.23 4.47
N HIS A 114 -7.42 7.73 5.61
CA HIS A 114 -8.76 7.48 6.12
C HIS A 114 -9.19 6.00 6.16
N GLY A 115 -8.24 5.06 6.22
CA GLY A 115 -8.48 3.62 6.10
C GLY A 115 -8.86 3.14 4.70
N GLU A 116 -8.85 4.03 3.70
CA GLU A 116 -9.43 3.77 2.38
C GLU A 116 -8.38 3.57 1.28
N VAL A 117 -7.25 4.25 1.32
CA VAL A 117 -6.31 4.30 0.19
C VAL A 117 -4.95 3.65 0.48
N ASN A 118 -4.18 3.44 -0.58
CA ASN A 118 -2.79 3.00 -0.52
C ASN A 118 -1.87 4.22 -0.36
N CYS A 119 -0.59 3.99 -0.13
CA CYS A 119 0.41 5.05 -0.23
C CYS A 119 1.80 4.51 -0.55
N ARG A 120 2.72 5.42 -0.86
CA ARG A 120 4.15 5.15 -0.91
C ARG A 120 4.90 5.99 0.12
N VAL A 121 5.72 5.33 0.94
CA VAL A 121 6.65 5.95 1.89
C VAL A 121 8.08 5.51 1.53
N GLY A 122 8.83 6.40 0.85
CA GLY A 122 10.19 6.12 0.40
C GLY A 122 10.24 4.92 -0.55
N LYS A 123 10.75 3.77 -0.09
CA LYS A 123 10.78 2.52 -0.89
C LYS A 123 9.60 1.57 -0.61
N VAL A 124 8.78 1.88 0.39
CA VAL A 124 7.67 1.04 0.82
C VAL A 124 6.41 1.50 0.11
N VAL A 125 5.78 0.58 -0.61
CA VAL A 125 4.43 0.70 -1.15
C VAL A 125 3.49 -0.02 -0.18
N MET A 126 2.66 0.76 0.52
CA MET A 126 1.62 0.25 1.41
C MET A 126 0.36 -0.01 0.61
N VAL A 127 -0.02 -1.28 0.51
CA VAL A 127 -1.28 -1.73 -0.09
C VAL A 127 -2.28 -1.97 1.02
N ASN A 128 -3.36 -1.21 1.01
CA ASN A 128 -4.43 -1.34 1.97
C ASN A 128 -5.19 -2.67 1.76
N LEU A 129 -5.27 -3.49 2.79
CA LEU A 129 -5.85 -4.83 2.75
C LEU A 129 -7.33 -4.82 2.38
N LYS A 130 -8.09 -3.81 2.84
CA LYS A 130 -9.49 -3.63 2.46
C LYS A 130 -9.59 -3.47 0.94
N ARG A 131 -8.74 -2.64 0.35
CA ARG A 131 -8.66 -2.43 -1.10
C ARG A 131 -8.24 -3.70 -1.84
N TRP A 132 -7.26 -4.42 -1.32
CA TRP A 132 -6.81 -5.69 -1.90
C TRP A 132 -7.89 -6.77 -1.91
N GLN A 133 -8.74 -6.83 -0.89
CA GLN A 133 -9.77 -7.87 -0.75
C GLN A 133 -11.12 -7.48 -1.37
N GLN A 134 -11.48 -6.20 -1.36
CA GLN A 134 -12.84 -5.74 -1.69
C GLN A 134 -12.90 -4.86 -2.93
N GLY A 135 -11.78 -4.28 -3.37
CA GLY A 135 -11.76 -3.33 -4.47
C GLY A 135 -12.16 -1.91 -4.06
N SER A 136 -12.60 -1.13 -5.04
CA SER A 136 -13.24 0.17 -4.85
C SER A 136 -14.65 0.15 -5.45
N PRO A 137 -15.64 0.77 -4.80
CA PRO A 137 -16.96 1.01 -5.40
C PRO A 137 -16.90 1.83 -6.71
N GLU A 138 -15.87 2.64 -6.89
CA GLU A 138 -15.67 3.50 -8.08
C GLU A 138 -15.00 2.76 -9.26
N PHE A 139 -14.59 1.51 -9.07
CA PHE A 139 -13.96 0.70 -10.10
C PHE A 139 -14.86 -0.49 -10.44
N ASP A 140 -15.46 -0.48 -11.63
CA ASP A 140 -16.47 -1.44 -12.08
C ASP A 140 -15.89 -2.75 -12.66
N GLY A 141 -14.56 -2.91 -12.62
CA GLY A 141 -13.86 -4.11 -13.06
C GLY A 141 -13.72 -5.21 -11.99
N PRO A 142 -13.26 -6.41 -12.38
CA PRO A 142 -13.06 -7.51 -11.44
C PRO A 142 -11.96 -7.20 -10.42
N LEU A 143 -12.03 -7.82 -9.24
CA LEU A 143 -11.06 -7.60 -8.15
C LEU A 143 -9.60 -7.80 -8.58
N GLY A 144 -9.33 -8.74 -9.49
CA GLY A 144 -7.99 -8.96 -10.05
C GLY A 144 -7.47 -7.75 -10.82
N GLU A 145 -8.31 -7.08 -11.61
CA GLU A 145 -7.95 -5.85 -12.31
C GLU A 145 -7.75 -4.70 -11.32
N TYR A 146 -8.57 -4.62 -10.27
CA TYR A 146 -8.35 -3.61 -9.25
C TYR A 146 -7.02 -3.79 -8.48
N ARG A 147 -6.62 -5.05 -8.22
CA ARG A 147 -5.28 -5.34 -7.68
C ARG A 147 -4.17 -4.90 -8.63
N ALA A 148 -4.36 -5.07 -9.94
CA ALA A 148 -3.43 -4.54 -10.93
C ALA A 148 -3.36 -3.01 -10.88
N LEU A 149 -4.50 -2.32 -10.78
CA LEU A 149 -4.57 -0.86 -10.67
C LEU A 149 -3.74 -0.35 -9.49
N ILE A 150 -4.01 -0.85 -8.29
CA ILE A 150 -3.35 -0.32 -7.08
C ILE A 150 -1.85 -0.63 -7.04
N ILE A 151 -1.42 -1.76 -7.60
CA ILE A 151 0.01 -2.06 -7.72
C ILE A 151 0.66 -1.16 -8.78
N ASN A 152 0.04 -1.00 -9.95
CA ASN A 152 0.59 -0.14 -11.00
C ASN A 152 0.65 1.32 -10.56
N HIS A 153 -0.35 1.83 -9.84
CA HIS A 153 -0.38 3.20 -9.35
C HIS A 153 0.80 3.48 -8.41
N GLU A 154 0.95 2.68 -7.35
CA GLU A 154 1.99 2.92 -6.35
C GLU A 154 3.40 2.60 -6.85
N VAL A 155 3.54 1.60 -7.73
CA VAL A 155 4.82 1.33 -8.39
C VAL A 155 5.15 2.41 -9.42
N GLY A 156 4.15 3.02 -10.05
CA GLY A 156 4.33 4.20 -10.89
C GLY A 156 4.91 5.37 -10.09
N HIS A 157 4.37 5.63 -8.88
CA HIS A 157 4.96 6.60 -7.95
C HIS A 157 6.40 6.25 -7.58
N TRP A 158 6.71 4.96 -7.37
CA TRP A 158 8.08 4.51 -7.09
C TRP A 158 9.03 4.72 -8.27
N LEU A 159 8.53 4.56 -9.50
CA LEU A 159 9.26 4.84 -10.75
C LEU A 159 9.39 6.33 -11.07
N GLY A 160 8.68 7.20 -10.35
CA GLY A 160 8.75 8.66 -10.49
C GLY A 160 7.62 9.29 -11.30
N HIS A 161 6.55 8.55 -11.58
CA HIS A 161 5.34 9.10 -12.19
C HIS A 161 4.53 9.87 -11.15
N GLY A 162 4.06 11.07 -11.50
CA GLY A 162 3.10 11.82 -10.71
C GLY A 162 1.65 11.44 -11.04
N HIS A 163 0.70 12.05 -10.34
CA HIS A 163 -0.70 11.83 -10.65
C HIS A 163 -1.09 12.41 -12.01
N GLU A 164 -2.08 11.76 -12.61
CA GLU A 164 -2.74 12.21 -13.82
C GLU A 164 -4.26 12.24 -13.62
N THR A 165 -5.00 12.93 -14.48
CA THR A 165 -6.46 12.96 -14.45
C THR A 165 -7.06 12.45 -15.75
N CYS A 166 -8.37 12.19 -15.75
CA CYS A 166 -9.11 11.70 -16.91
C CYS A 166 -8.85 12.55 -18.17
N PRO A 167 -8.32 11.97 -19.27
CA PRO A 167 -8.05 12.68 -20.52
C PRO A 167 -9.31 13.03 -21.33
N GLY A 168 -10.46 12.49 -20.97
CA GLY A 168 -11.73 12.81 -21.60
C GLY A 168 -12.77 11.71 -21.43
N LYS A 169 -14.05 12.07 -21.59
CA LYS A 169 -15.17 11.13 -21.43
C LYS A 169 -15.03 9.92 -22.37
N GLY A 170 -15.23 8.73 -21.84
CA GLY A 170 -15.14 7.46 -22.58
C GLY A 170 -13.73 7.00 -22.91
N ARG A 171 -12.70 7.77 -22.54
CA ARG A 171 -11.29 7.36 -22.65
C ARG A 171 -10.92 6.49 -21.45
N PRO A 172 -9.92 5.60 -21.57
CA PRO A 172 -9.36 4.89 -20.41
C PRO A 172 -8.83 5.88 -19.38
N ALA A 173 -9.16 5.66 -18.11
CA ALA A 173 -8.53 6.37 -17.00
C ALA A 173 -7.04 5.98 -16.92
N PRO A 174 -6.13 6.93 -16.72
CA PRO A 174 -4.73 6.59 -16.52
C PRO A 174 -4.54 5.73 -15.27
N ALA A 175 -3.58 4.81 -15.28
CA ALA A 175 -3.21 4.06 -14.08
C ALA A 175 -2.72 4.99 -12.95
N MET A 176 -2.14 6.15 -13.32
CA MET A 176 -1.72 7.21 -12.41
C MET A 176 -2.85 8.15 -11.97
N MET A 177 -4.10 7.89 -12.35
CA MET A 177 -5.25 8.60 -11.82
C MET A 177 -5.69 7.99 -10.49
N GLN A 178 -6.05 8.85 -9.53
CA GLN A 178 -6.74 8.48 -8.29
C GLN A 178 -8.18 8.02 -8.60
N GLN A 179 -8.34 6.84 -9.22
CA GLN A 179 -9.65 6.36 -9.68
C GLN A 179 -10.62 6.04 -8.53
N ILE A 180 -10.08 5.81 -7.32
CA ILE A 180 -10.89 5.65 -6.10
C ILE A 180 -11.68 6.93 -5.74
N ASP A 181 -11.25 8.10 -6.22
CA ASP A 181 -11.96 9.38 -6.05
C ASP A 181 -12.94 9.68 -7.20
N GLY A 182 -13.18 8.71 -8.07
CA GLY A 182 -14.13 8.78 -9.17
C GLY A 182 -13.48 9.05 -10.54
N LEU A 183 -14.11 8.52 -11.59
CA LEU A 183 -13.52 8.42 -12.94
C LEU A 183 -13.68 9.68 -13.81
N LYS A 184 -14.44 10.70 -13.39
CA LYS A 184 -14.65 11.95 -14.15
C LYS A 184 -15.10 11.73 -15.61
N GLY A 185 -15.86 10.65 -15.85
CA GLY A 185 -16.36 10.27 -17.17
C GLY A 185 -15.43 9.36 -18.00
N CYS A 186 -14.23 9.06 -17.52
CA CYS A 186 -13.39 8.01 -18.09
C CYS A 186 -13.95 6.61 -17.81
N VAL A 187 -13.46 5.63 -18.55
CA VAL A 187 -13.68 4.20 -18.29
C VAL A 187 -12.58 3.69 -17.37
N ALA A 188 -12.93 2.87 -16.37
CA ALA A 188 -11.96 2.29 -15.44
C ALA A 188 -10.86 1.52 -16.20
N ASN A 189 -9.61 1.66 -15.76
CA ASN A 189 -8.47 0.98 -16.38
C ASN A 189 -7.34 0.78 -15.38
N ALA A 190 -6.81 -0.44 -15.32
CA ALA A 190 -5.77 -0.80 -14.36
C ALA A 190 -4.34 -0.64 -14.86
N TRP A 191 -4.15 -0.41 -16.17
CA TRP A 191 -2.86 -0.63 -16.82
C TRP A 191 -2.28 0.66 -17.41
N PRO A 192 -0.97 0.91 -17.25
CA PRO A 192 -0.31 2.09 -17.83
C PRO A 192 -0.22 2.03 -19.36
N TYR A 193 -0.24 0.85 -19.97
CA TYR A 193 -0.16 0.68 -21.43
C TYR A 193 -1.34 -0.11 -22.01
N ASP A 194 -1.70 0.18 -23.26
CA ASP A 194 -2.64 -0.64 -24.04
C ASP A 194 -2.00 -1.92 -24.59
N SER A 195 -2.77 -2.71 -25.35
CA SER A 195 -2.31 -3.96 -25.95
C SER A 195 -1.20 -3.78 -26.97
N GLU A 196 -1.09 -2.60 -27.55
CA GLU A 196 -0.11 -2.20 -28.56
C GLU A 196 1.13 -1.56 -27.91
N GLY A 197 1.12 -1.34 -26.60
CA GLY A 197 2.21 -0.74 -25.84
C GLY A 197 2.17 0.79 -25.83
N ALA A 198 1.09 1.44 -26.25
CA ALA A 198 0.96 2.89 -26.12
C ALA A 198 0.58 3.27 -24.68
N TYR A 199 1.24 4.31 -24.15
CA TYR A 199 0.96 4.82 -22.81
C TYR A 199 -0.45 5.43 -22.73
N LEU A 200 -1.24 4.96 -21.78
CA LEU A 200 -2.59 5.41 -21.50
C LEU A 200 -2.57 6.57 -20.50
N GLY A 201 -2.04 7.71 -20.94
CA GLY A 201 -1.84 8.89 -20.10
C GLY A 201 -2.98 9.91 -20.12
N GLY A 202 -2.96 10.79 -19.11
CA GLY A 202 -3.82 11.97 -19.03
C GLY A 202 -3.08 13.24 -18.59
N PRO A 203 -3.77 14.39 -18.45
CA PRO A 203 -3.13 15.61 -17.98
C PRO A 203 -2.57 15.43 -16.56
N PRO A 204 -1.37 15.94 -16.26
CA PRO A 204 -0.79 15.83 -14.94
C PRO A 204 -1.57 16.66 -13.92
N VAL A 205 -1.67 16.14 -12.70
CA VAL A 205 -2.27 16.83 -11.55
C VAL A 205 -1.37 16.65 -10.32
N PRO A 206 -1.46 17.56 -9.32
CA PRO A 206 -0.80 17.36 -8.03
C PRO A 206 -1.16 16.04 -7.35
#